data_AF-A0AA40B4Q3-F1
#
_entry.id   AF-A0AA40B4Q3-F1
#
_cell.length_a   1.000
_cell.length_b   1.000
_cell.length_c   1.000
_cell.angle_alpha   90.00
_cell.angle_beta   90.00
_cell.angle_gamma   90.00
#
_symmetry.space_group_name_H-M   'P 1'
#
loop_
_entity.id
_entity.type
_entity.pdbx_description
1 polymer ?
#
loop_
_entity_poly.entity_id
_entity_poly.type
_entity_poly.pdbx_seq_one_letter_code
_entity_poly.pdbx_strand_id
1 'polypeptide(L)'
;MATPQRLETVRRLQLAMATSYSAMGAWCLVHPSSVMALGFTPAYAALCNTTTALLMRCFGAQAMTCGLVLGTSTMTPLSFTAFGLAMIPYVGWNFWFSAVGPAAGVISGLMWMDFAGNLFFGLGSLYCARLLREQQQEDGARLQGAKEKGL
;
A
#
# COMPACT_ATOMS: atom_id res chain seq x y z
N MET A 1 7.22 -22.78 -18.84
CA MET A 1 7.66 -21.46 -18.34
C MET A 1 6.41 -20.72 -17.90
N ALA A 2 6.34 -20.26 -16.65
CA ALA A 2 5.59 -19.03 -16.35
C ALA A 2 5.85 -18.06 -17.51
N THR A 3 4.88 -17.36 -18.09
CA THR A 3 5.28 -16.26 -18.98
C THR A 3 6.14 -15.37 -18.09
N PRO A 4 7.47 -15.24 -18.32
CA PRO A 4 8.37 -14.58 -17.36
C PRO A 4 7.89 -13.19 -16.97
N GLN A 5 7.09 -12.62 -17.87
CA GLN A 5 6.28 -11.43 -17.75
C GLN A 5 5.37 -11.35 -16.51
N ARG A 6 4.60 -12.40 -16.10
CA ARG A 6 3.66 -12.26 -14.96
C ARG A 6 4.39 -12.12 -13.64
N LEU A 7 5.40 -12.96 -13.40
CA LEU A 7 6.24 -12.88 -12.19
C LEU A 7 7.02 -11.57 -12.14
N GLU A 8 7.54 -11.12 -13.29
CA GLU A 8 8.22 -9.83 -13.41
C GLU A 8 7.28 -8.66 -13.10
N THR A 9 6.05 -8.68 -13.61
CA THR A 9 5.03 -7.67 -13.29
C THR A 9 4.72 -7.63 -11.79
N VAL A 10 4.55 -8.79 -11.15
CA VAL A 10 4.32 -8.86 -9.69
C VAL A 10 5.49 -8.25 -8.92
N ARG A 11 6.74 -8.57 -9.29
CA ARG A 11 7.93 -7.98 -8.65
C ARG A 11 8.00 -6.47 -8.82
N ARG A 12 7.73 -5.96 -10.02
CA ARG A 12 7.71 -4.52 -10.30
C ARG A 12 6.65 -3.80 -9.48
N LEU A 13 5.44 -4.36 -9.42
CA LEU A 13 4.36 -3.80 -8.61
C LEU A 13 4.68 -3.86 -7.12
N GLN A 14 5.19 -4.97 -6.61
CA GLN A 14 5.62 -5.10 -5.22
C GLN A 14 6.71 -4.09 -4.87
N LEU A 15 7.71 -3.91 -5.74
CA LEU A 15 8.77 -2.92 -5.55
C LEU A 15 8.24 -1.49 -5.60
N ALA A 16 7.35 -1.17 -6.56
CA ALA A 16 6.72 0.14 -6.65
C ALA A 16 5.91 0.46 -5.39
N MET A 17 5.12 -0.51 -4.89
CA MET A 17 4.37 -0.34 -3.65
C MET A 17 5.30 -0.17 -2.44
N ALA A 18 6.33 -1.02 -2.32
CA ALA A 18 7.30 -0.98 -1.22
C ALA A 18 8.05 0.35 -1.18
N THR A 19 8.59 0.79 -2.31
CA THR A 19 9.32 2.06 -2.42
C THR A 19 8.42 3.25 -2.09
N SER A 20 7.18 3.26 -2.58
CA SER A 20 6.22 4.33 -2.29
C SER A 20 5.87 4.39 -0.79
N TYR A 21 5.55 3.25 -0.17
CA TYR A 21 5.26 3.17 1.27
C TYR A 21 6.46 3.61 2.12
N SER A 22 7.66 3.13 1.79
CA SER A 22 8.88 3.46 2.52
C SER A 22 9.26 4.92 2.36
N ALA A 23 9.16 5.50 1.16
CA ALA A 23 9.50 6.90 0.91
C ALA A 23 8.52 7.85 1.63
N MET A 24 7.21 7.58 1.55
CA MET A 24 6.20 8.38 2.25
C MET A 24 6.32 8.23 3.76
N GLY A 25 6.53 7.02 4.26
CA GLY A 25 6.78 6.77 5.68
C GLY A 25 8.04 7.49 6.18
N ALA A 26 9.12 7.45 5.40
CA ALA A 26 10.34 8.18 5.71
C ALA A 26 10.10 9.70 5.76
N TRP A 27 9.33 10.27 4.82
CA TRP A 27 8.97 11.69 4.86
C TRP A 27 8.24 12.05 6.15
N CYS A 28 7.19 11.30 6.53
CA CYS A 28 6.47 11.50 7.79
C CYS A 28 7.39 11.41 9.02
N LEU A 29 8.39 10.52 8.97
CA LEU A 29 9.36 10.30 10.05
C LEU A 29 10.41 11.42 10.16
N VAL A 30 11.00 11.85 9.04
CA VAL A 30 12.12 12.81 9.06
C VAL A 30 11.66 14.26 8.99
N HIS A 31 10.57 14.54 8.28
CA HIS A 31 10.04 15.88 8.03
C HIS A 31 8.53 15.97 8.33
N PRO A 32 8.09 15.67 9.57
CA PRO A 32 6.66 15.68 9.93
C PRO A 32 6.00 17.04 9.72
N SER A 33 6.71 18.15 9.97
CA SER A 33 6.16 19.50 9.83
C SER A 33 5.77 19.83 8.39
N SER A 34 6.54 19.34 7.41
CA SER A 34 6.22 19.50 6.00
C SER A 34 4.96 18.72 5.63
N VAL A 35 4.82 17.48 6.11
CA VAL A 35 3.63 16.66 5.88
C VAL A 35 2.40 17.28 6.51
N MET A 36 2.49 17.77 7.75
CA MET A 36 1.38 18.41 8.45
C MET A 36 0.95 19.71 7.77
N ALA A 37 1.90 20.53 7.30
CA ALA A 37 1.61 21.77 6.57
C ALA A 37 0.90 21.51 5.24
N LEU A 38 1.20 20.38 4.58
CA LEU A 38 0.55 19.97 3.34
C LEU A 38 -0.77 19.23 3.58
N GLY A 39 -0.89 18.46 4.66
CA GLY A 39 -2.01 17.58 4.95
C GLY A 39 -3.18 18.27 5.66
N PHE A 40 -2.93 19.33 6.42
CA PHE A 40 -3.96 20.11 7.10
C PHE A 40 -4.22 21.44 6.40
N THR A 41 -5.43 21.97 6.54
CA THR A 41 -5.72 23.33 6.11
C THR A 41 -4.97 24.34 7.00
N PRO A 42 -4.68 25.57 6.53
CA PRO A 42 -3.85 26.53 7.28
C PRO A 42 -4.34 26.77 8.72
N ALA A 43 -5.66 26.79 8.94
CA ALA A 43 -6.26 26.97 10.25
C ALA A 43 -5.89 25.86 11.26
N TYR A 44 -5.72 24.62 10.79
CA TYR A 44 -5.38 23.47 11.64
C TYR A 44 -3.89 23.16 11.63
N ALA A 45 -3.17 23.46 10.54
CA ALA A 45 -1.73 23.36 10.48
C ALA A 45 -1.05 24.22 11.56
N ALA A 46 -1.59 25.42 11.83
CA ALA A 46 -1.10 26.32 12.88
C ALA A 46 -1.30 25.76 14.32
N LEU A 47 -2.21 24.81 14.50
CA LEU A 47 -2.47 24.17 15.80
C LEU A 47 -1.57 22.96 16.06
N CYS A 48 -0.80 22.51 15.07
CA CYS A 48 0.11 21.39 15.20
C CYS A 48 1.25 21.73 16.16
N ASN A 49 1.50 20.84 17.11
CA ASN A 49 2.54 21.02 18.13
C ASN A 49 3.47 19.80 18.20
N THR A 50 4.35 19.77 19.19
CA THR A 50 5.31 18.67 19.40
C THR A 50 4.65 17.30 19.51
N THR A 51 3.47 17.22 20.13
CA THR A 51 2.72 15.96 20.24
C THR A 51 2.22 15.50 18.87
N THR A 52 1.64 16.40 18.06
CA THR A 52 1.21 16.07 16.70
C THR A 52 2.39 15.64 15.82
N ALA A 53 3.54 16.31 15.96
CA ALA A 53 4.76 15.93 15.27
C ALA A 53 5.26 14.53 15.68
N LEU A 54 5.20 14.20 16.97
CA LEU A 54 5.55 12.86 17.46
C LEU A 54 4.62 11.78 16.88
N LEU A 55 3.30 12.02 16.88
CA LEU A 55 2.33 11.09 16.30
C LEU A 55 2.55 10.88 14.80
N MET A 56 2.82 11.96 14.06
CA MET A 56 3.16 11.89 12.64
C MET A 56 4.42 11.05 12.38
N ARG A 57 5.43 11.18 13.25
CA ARG A 57 6.66 10.37 13.17
C ARG A 57 6.39 8.89 13.44
N CYS A 58 5.57 8.58 14.45
CA CYS A 58 5.18 7.20 14.74
C CYS A 58 4.42 6.57 13.57
N PHE A 59 3.48 7.31 12.97
CA PHE A 59 2.78 6.88 11.75
C PHE A 59 3.77 6.64 10.60
N GLY A 60 4.72 7.55 10.39
CA GLY A 60 5.78 7.41 9.39
C GLY A 60 6.64 6.17 9.60
N ALA A 61 7.06 5.89 10.83
CA ALA A 61 7.84 4.70 11.17
C ALA A 61 7.07 3.40 10.89
N GLN A 62 5.77 3.36 11.19
CA GLN A 62 4.91 2.21 10.88
C GLN A 62 4.76 2.00 9.37
N ALA A 63 4.50 3.08 8.62
CA ALA A 63 4.41 3.03 7.16
C ALA A 63 5.74 2.59 6.51
N MET A 64 6.86 3.10 7.02
CA MET A 64 8.19 2.71 6.56
C MET A 64 8.47 1.22 6.82
N THR A 65 8.12 0.73 8.01
CA THR A 65 8.23 -0.70 8.36
C THR A 65 7.39 -1.55 7.41
N CYS A 66 6.15 -1.15 7.14
CA CYS A 66 5.26 -1.81 6.20
C CYS A 66 5.88 -1.92 4.79
N GLY A 67 6.39 -0.80 4.26
CA GLY A 67 7.06 -0.77 2.95
C GLY A 67 8.32 -1.64 2.88
N LEU A 68 9.15 -1.61 3.93
CA LEU A 68 10.37 -2.42 3.99
C LEU A 68 10.05 -3.92 4.04
N VAL A 69 9.08 -4.32 4.87
CA VAL A 69 8.62 -5.71 4.94
C VAL A 69 8.03 -6.12 3.59
N LEU A 70 7.19 -5.30 2.98
CA LEU A 70 6.63 -5.57 1.65
C LEU A 70 7.72 -5.74 0.59
N GLY A 71 8.77 -4.91 0.60
CA GLY A 71 9.85 -4.95 -0.39
C GLY A 71 10.84 -6.11 -0.21
N THR A 72 10.99 -6.63 1.01
CA THR A 72 11.98 -7.66 1.35
C THR A 72 11.38 -9.06 1.53
N SER A 73 10.06 -9.15 1.69
CA SER A 73 9.38 -10.42 1.95
C SER A 73 8.99 -11.16 0.66
N THR A 74 9.06 -12.48 0.71
CA THR A 74 8.50 -13.35 -0.34
C THR A 74 6.97 -13.40 -0.19
N MET A 75 6.27 -12.61 -1.01
CA MET A 75 4.82 -12.49 -0.91
C MET A 75 4.11 -13.65 -1.61
N THR A 76 3.24 -14.34 -0.87
CA THR A 76 2.34 -15.37 -1.41
C THR A 76 1.02 -14.72 -1.90
N PRO A 77 0.17 -15.43 -2.67
CA PRO A 77 -1.15 -14.93 -3.01
C PRO A 77 -2.00 -14.61 -1.77
N LEU A 78 -1.87 -15.40 -0.70
CA LEU A 78 -2.55 -15.13 0.57
C LEU A 78 -2.02 -13.84 1.20
N SER A 79 -0.69 -13.66 1.25
CA SER A 79 -0.06 -12.45 1.79
C SER A 79 -0.54 -11.19 1.08
N PHE A 80 -0.56 -11.21 -0.27
CA PHE A 80 -1.08 -10.09 -1.06
C PHE A 80 -2.59 -9.88 -0.87
N THR A 81 -3.37 -10.95 -0.73
CA THR A 81 -4.81 -10.81 -0.45
C THR A 81 -5.03 -10.15 0.91
N ALA A 82 -4.35 -10.63 1.95
CA ALA A 82 -4.46 -10.09 3.31
C ALA A 82 -4.02 -8.62 3.36
N PHE A 83 -2.89 -8.29 2.73
CA PHE A 83 -2.42 -6.91 2.61
C PHE A 83 -3.44 -6.02 1.89
N GLY A 84 -3.97 -6.47 0.75
CA GLY A 84 -4.96 -5.71 -0.01
C GLY A 84 -6.25 -5.44 0.77
N LEU A 85 -6.72 -6.42 1.54
CA LEU A 85 -7.88 -6.25 2.43
C LEU A 85 -7.58 -5.35 3.63
N ALA A 86 -6.35 -5.38 4.15
CA ALA A 86 -5.91 -4.49 5.23
C ALA A 86 -5.90 -3.01 4.84
N MET A 87 -5.97 -2.70 3.53
CA MET A 87 -6.11 -1.32 3.04
C MET A 87 -7.54 -0.76 3.16
N ILE A 88 -8.56 -1.62 3.33
CA ILE A 88 -9.97 -1.18 3.37
C ILE A 88 -10.24 -0.14 4.46
N PRO A 89 -9.77 -0.31 5.71
CA PRO A 89 -9.96 0.71 6.74
C PRO A 89 -9.34 2.06 6.36
N TYR A 90 -8.18 2.08 5.69
CA TYR A 90 -7.52 3.31 5.26
C TYR A 90 -8.29 4.03 4.14
N VAL A 91 -8.78 3.26 3.16
CA VAL A 91 -9.63 3.80 2.08
C VAL A 91 -10.92 4.38 2.65
N GLY A 92 -11.58 3.63 3.55
CA GLY A 92 -12.79 4.08 4.23
C GLY A 92 -12.55 5.32 5.09
N TRP A 93 -11.45 5.34 5.86
CA TRP A 93 -11.03 6.48 6.68
C TRP A 93 -10.82 7.74 5.84
N ASN A 94 -10.05 7.64 4.74
CA ASN A 94 -9.77 8.78 3.88
C ASN A 94 -11.03 9.33 3.21
N PHE A 95 -11.90 8.46 2.72
CA PHE A 95 -13.17 8.89 2.13
C PHE A 95 -14.07 9.57 3.18
N TRP A 96 -14.23 8.94 4.34
CA TRP A 96 -15.06 9.48 5.42
C TRP A 96 -14.57 10.86 5.87
N PHE A 97 -13.27 11.02 6.14
CA PHE A 97 -12.69 12.29 6.61
C PHE A 97 -12.64 13.38 5.53
N SER A 98 -12.50 13.01 4.26
CA SER A 98 -12.39 13.99 3.16
C SER A 98 -13.75 14.44 2.61
N ALA A 99 -14.80 13.61 2.70
CA ALA A 99 -16.06 13.87 2.00
C ALA A 99 -17.30 14.07 2.89
N VAL A 100 -17.38 13.45 4.08
CA VAL A 100 -18.67 13.36 4.82
C VAL A 100 -18.55 13.63 6.34
N GLY A 101 -17.39 13.38 6.94
CA GLY A 101 -17.19 13.40 8.39
C GLY A 101 -16.96 14.80 9.00
N PRO A 102 -16.92 14.89 10.34
CA PRO A 102 -16.70 16.15 11.09
C PRO A 102 -15.32 16.80 10.85
N ALA A 103 -14.44 16.14 10.09
CA ALA A 103 -13.14 16.65 9.69
C ALA A 103 -13.10 17.17 8.24
N ALA A 104 -14.24 17.20 7.54
CA ALA A 104 -14.36 17.85 6.25
C ALA A 104 -13.99 19.35 6.41
N GLY A 105 -12.83 19.75 5.87
CA GLY A 105 -12.25 21.09 6.04
C GLY A 105 -11.07 21.19 7.02
N VAL A 106 -10.79 20.14 7.79
CA VAL A 106 -9.56 20.02 8.61
C VAL A 106 -8.38 19.62 7.73
N ILE A 107 -8.65 18.72 6.79
CA ILE A 107 -7.67 18.08 5.93
C ILE A 107 -7.65 18.81 4.57
N SER A 108 -6.45 19.04 4.03
CA SER A 108 -6.29 19.69 2.72
C SER A 108 -6.75 18.77 1.58
N GLY A 109 -7.00 19.36 0.41
CA GLY A 109 -7.32 18.58 -0.80
C GLY A 109 -6.25 17.57 -1.20
N LEU A 110 -5.03 17.69 -0.65
CA LEU A 110 -3.93 16.77 -0.89
C LEU A 110 -4.16 15.37 -0.29
N MET A 111 -5.12 15.19 0.64
CA MET A 111 -5.48 13.83 1.12
C MET A 111 -6.23 12.97 0.13
N TRP A 112 -6.74 13.54 -0.97
CA TRP A 112 -7.16 12.71 -2.09
C TRP A 112 -6.00 11.92 -2.70
N MET A 113 -4.76 12.40 -2.56
CA MET A 113 -3.57 11.64 -2.94
C MET A 113 -3.32 10.44 -2.02
N ASP A 114 -3.58 10.57 -0.72
CA ASP A 114 -3.48 9.44 0.22
C ASP A 114 -4.58 8.40 -0.06
N PHE A 115 -5.80 8.86 -0.36
CA PHE A 115 -6.88 7.98 -0.85
C PHE A 115 -6.48 7.22 -2.11
N ALA A 116 -5.95 7.91 -3.13
CA ALA A 116 -5.50 7.30 -4.36
C ALA A 116 -4.34 6.31 -4.13
N GLY A 117 -3.41 6.64 -3.23
CA GLY A 117 -2.32 5.76 -2.80
C GLY A 117 -2.86 4.47 -2.17
N ASN A 118 -3.78 4.58 -1.22
CA ASN A 118 -4.38 3.43 -0.53
C ASN A 118 -5.18 2.53 -1.49
N LEU A 119 -5.85 3.11 -2.49
CA LEU A 119 -6.45 2.34 -3.58
C LEU A 119 -5.41 1.62 -4.44
N PHE A 120 -4.33 2.31 -4.82
CA PHE A 120 -3.24 1.71 -5.57
C PHE A 120 -2.63 0.52 -4.81
N PHE A 121 -2.35 0.67 -3.52
CA PHE A 121 -1.83 -0.41 -2.68
C PHE A 121 -2.83 -1.57 -2.56
N GLY A 122 -4.11 -1.28 -2.29
CA GLY A 122 -5.15 -2.29 -2.13
C GLY A 122 -5.37 -3.08 -3.42
N LEU A 123 -5.69 -2.38 -4.52
CA LEU A 123 -5.99 -2.99 -5.81
C LEU A 123 -4.75 -3.62 -6.45
N GLY A 124 -3.59 -2.97 -6.36
CA GLY A 124 -2.32 -3.50 -6.85
C GLY A 124 -1.94 -4.81 -6.16
N SER A 125 -2.15 -4.89 -4.85
CA SER A 125 -1.94 -6.11 -4.07
C SER A 125 -2.92 -7.23 -4.48
N LEU A 126 -4.21 -6.94 -4.58
CA LEU A 126 -5.20 -7.92 -5.03
C LEU A 126 -4.92 -8.42 -6.47
N TYR A 127 -4.45 -7.53 -7.34
CA TYR A 127 -4.04 -7.89 -8.70
C TYR A 127 -2.81 -8.81 -8.69
N CYS A 128 -1.80 -8.53 -7.86
CA CYS A 128 -0.64 -9.41 -7.68
C CYS A 128 -1.07 -10.80 -7.18
N ALA A 129 -1.99 -10.86 -6.20
CA ALA A 129 -2.54 -12.11 -5.72
C ALA A 129 -3.22 -12.93 -6.82
N ARG A 130 -4.02 -12.28 -7.67
CA ARG A 130 -4.67 -12.91 -8.82
C ARG A 130 -3.65 -13.47 -9.81
N LEU A 131 -2.66 -12.68 -10.22
CA LEU A 131 -1.63 -13.11 -11.17
C LEU A 131 -0.86 -14.35 -10.66
N LEU A 132 -0.51 -14.37 -9.36
CA LEU A 132 0.18 -15.51 -8.77
C LEU A 132 -0.71 -16.76 -8.72
N ARG A 133 -2.01 -16.63 -8.42
CA ARG A 133 -2.94 -17.78 -8.43
C ARG A 133 -3.10 -18.38 -9.83
N GLU A 134 -3.25 -17.53 -10.85
CA GLU A 134 -3.34 -17.97 -12.24
C GLU A 134 -2.07 -18.73 -12.67
N GLN A 135 -0.89 -18.26 -12.24
CA GLN A 135 0.37 -18.97 -12.49
C GLN A 135 0.45 -20.32 -11.78
N GLN A 136 0.05 -20.40 -10.50
CA GLN A 136 0.02 -21.66 -9.76
C GLN A 136 -0.92 -22.69 -10.40
N GLN A 137 -2.06 -22.26 -10.94
CA GLN A 137 -2.99 -23.12 -11.67
C GLN A 137 -2.40 -23.62 -12.99
N GLU A 138 -1.79 -22.74 -13.78
CA GLU A 138 -1.13 -23.11 -15.04
C GLU A 138 0.01 -24.13 -14.82
N ASP A 139 0.83 -23.92 -13.80
CA ASP A 139 1.93 -24.83 -13.47
C ASP A 139 1.39 -26.18 -12.94
N GLY A 140 0.32 -26.16 -12.14
CA GLY A 140 -0.37 -27.37 -11.69
C GLY A 140 -0.94 -28.21 -12.84
N ALA A 141 -1.63 -27.57 -13.79
CA ALA A 141 -2.20 -28.25 -14.96
C ALA A 141 -1.11 -28.85 -15.87
N ARG A 142 0.03 -28.17 -16.02
CA ARG A 142 1.18 -28.69 -16.78
C ARG A 142 1.79 -29.91 -16.11
N LEU A 143 1.96 -29.89 -14.79
CA LEU A 143 2.51 -31.03 -14.04
C LEU A 143 1.57 -32.25 -14.12
N GLN A 144 0.27 -32.04 -14.06
CA GLN A 144 -0.72 -33.10 -14.24
C GLN A 144 -0.67 -33.68 -15.66
N GLY A 145 -0.66 -32.83 -16.70
CA GLY A 145 -0.56 -33.28 -18.09
C GLY A 145 0.78 -33.96 -18.42
N ALA A 146 1.87 -33.63 -17.72
CA ALA A 146 3.15 -34.34 -17.85
C ALA A 146 3.07 -35.74 -17.24
N LYS A 147 2.48 -35.87 -16.03
CA LYS A 147 2.24 -37.17 -15.38
C LYS A 147 1.34 -38.08 -16.21
N GLU A 148 0.28 -37.55 -16.81
CA GLU A 148 -0.63 -38.31 -17.68
C GLU A 148 0.06 -38.83 -18.96
N LYS A 149 1.12 -38.15 -19.42
CA LYS A 149 1.93 -38.56 -20.57
C LYS A 149 3.04 -39.55 -20.22
N GLY A 150 3.15 -40.00 -18.97
CA GLY A 150 4.14 -41.00 -18.55
C GLY A 150 5.59 -40.52 -18.57
N LEU A 151 5.80 -39.20 -18.47
CA LEU A 151 7.11 -38.55 -18.31
C LEU A 151 7.43 -38.29 -16.83
#